data_AF-A0A1D3JEZ6-F1
#
_entry.id   AF-A0A1D3JEZ6-F1
#
_cell.length_a   1.000
_cell.length_b   1.000
_cell.length_c   1.000
_cell.angle_alpha   90.00
_cell.angle_beta   90.00
_cell.angle_gamma   90.00
#
_symmetry.space_group_name_H-M   'P 1'
#
loop_
_entity.id
_entity.type
_entity.pdbx_description
1 polymer ?
#
loop_
_entity_poly.entity_id
_entity_poly.type
_entity_poly.pdbx_seq_one_letter_code
_entity_poly.pdbx_strand_id
1 'polypeptide(L)'
;MTPLSKEQIYEKLFTLDVKFPNEHYADFANVSKSSDPVLQNIALLLTEHFTDIGIFNKIHNKPNHYCGLLNKWLNEKELLYTCAGKCEKNKNLWDNHIEGLWNSLSNVEVDIVGDTEKDVRKEKQNWCKRSRLSVRGSFPQKWIPKSCSNSISDICSEISPPNADVPSSISIIPLSLGYALLGIILISIFLYKNVNEGDTEQLENYYDNMNIQFQNRLNSVFYQSM
;
A
#
# COMPACT_ATOMS: atom_id res chain seq x y z
N MET A 1 3.02 23.04 -14.61
CA MET A 1 3.32 21.59 -14.48
C MET A 1 2.16 20.79 -15.04
N THR A 2 2.45 19.82 -15.90
CA THR A 2 1.44 18.93 -16.49
C THR A 2 0.96 17.94 -15.44
N PRO A 3 -0.35 17.62 -15.35
CA PRO A 3 -0.84 16.56 -14.47
C PRO A 3 -0.20 15.21 -14.80
N LEU A 4 0.03 14.40 -13.76
CA LEU A 4 0.43 13.01 -13.94
C LEU A 4 -0.62 12.26 -14.77
N SER A 5 -0.16 11.40 -15.66
CA SER A 5 -1.00 10.44 -16.38
C SER A 5 -1.59 9.41 -15.42
N LYS A 6 -2.66 8.73 -15.85
CA LYS A 6 -3.29 7.66 -15.06
C LYS A 6 -2.30 6.53 -14.78
N GLU A 7 -1.44 6.24 -15.74
CA GLU A 7 -0.41 5.19 -15.71
C GLU A 7 0.61 5.50 -14.62
N GLN A 8 1.15 6.72 -14.59
CA GLN A 8 2.12 7.17 -13.57
C GLN A 8 1.53 7.12 -12.14
N ILE A 9 0.26 7.48 -11.98
CA ILE A 9 -0.42 7.39 -10.68
C ILE A 9 -0.61 5.91 -10.28
N TYR A 10 -0.90 5.04 -11.26
CA TYR A 10 -0.99 3.60 -11.04
C TYR A 10 0.34 3.03 -10.58
N GLU A 11 1.44 3.35 -11.26
CA GLU A 11 2.79 2.94 -10.85
C GLU A 11 3.09 3.40 -9.42
N LYS A 12 2.72 4.64 -9.07
CA LYS A 12 2.90 5.14 -7.70
C LYS A 12 2.05 4.38 -6.65
N LEU A 13 0.79 4.06 -6.95
CA LEU A 13 -0.12 3.34 -6.04
C LEU A 13 0.25 1.86 -5.85
N PHE A 14 1.07 1.31 -6.74
CA PHE A 14 1.44 -0.11 -6.75
C PHE A 14 2.95 -0.33 -6.64
N THR A 15 3.73 0.72 -6.36
CA THR A 15 5.17 0.60 -6.08
C THR A 15 5.38 -0.24 -4.83
N LEU A 16 6.44 -1.04 -4.85
CA LEU A 16 6.83 -1.92 -3.73
C LEU A 16 7.94 -1.33 -2.87
N ASP A 17 8.65 -0.31 -3.38
CA ASP A 17 9.62 0.46 -2.61
C ASP A 17 8.90 1.63 -1.93
N VAL A 18 8.29 1.34 -0.78
CA VAL A 18 7.53 2.33 0.00
C VAL A 18 8.21 2.56 1.34
N LYS A 19 8.53 3.83 1.62
CA LYS A 19 8.92 4.32 2.94
C LYS A 19 7.66 4.80 3.68
N PHE A 20 7.63 4.69 5.01
CA PHE A 20 6.47 5.04 5.82
C PHE A 20 6.71 6.24 6.77
N PRO A 21 7.09 7.43 6.26
CA PRO A 21 7.34 8.59 7.11
C PRO A 21 6.08 9.07 7.86
N ASN A 22 4.88 8.71 7.40
CA ASN A 22 3.61 9.11 7.99
C ASN A 22 2.97 7.98 8.82
N GLU A 23 3.71 6.94 9.21
CA GLU A 23 3.18 5.76 9.92
C GLU A 23 2.29 6.09 11.13
N HIS A 24 2.62 7.14 11.88
CA HIS A 24 1.87 7.59 13.05
C HIS A 24 0.42 7.98 12.74
N TYR A 25 0.08 8.37 11.51
CA TYR A 25 -1.31 8.62 11.12
C TYR A 25 -2.11 7.33 10.94
N ALA A 26 -1.48 6.21 10.61
CA ALA A 26 -2.17 4.91 10.55
C ALA A 26 -2.74 4.51 11.92
N ASP A 27 -2.11 4.97 13.01
CA ASP A 27 -2.55 4.73 14.38
C ASP A 27 -3.84 5.47 14.77
N PHE A 28 -4.29 6.45 13.98
CA PHE A 28 -5.55 7.14 14.24
C PHE A 28 -6.76 6.22 14.28
N ALA A 29 -6.69 5.07 13.62
CA ALA A 29 -7.73 4.05 13.65
C ALA A 29 -7.36 2.83 14.50
N ASN A 30 -6.34 2.95 15.36
CA ASN A 30 -5.82 1.86 16.20
C ASN A 30 -5.45 0.59 15.41
N VAL A 31 -5.08 0.70 14.14
CA VAL A 31 -4.78 -0.47 13.30
C VAL A 31 -3.51 -1.20 13.76
N SER A 32 -2.55 -0.49 14.35
CA SER A 32 -1.36 -1.08 14.99
C SER A 32 -1.70 -2.05 16.12
N LYS A 33 -2.88 -1.94 16.73
CA LYS A 33 -3.37 -2.88 17.75
C LYS A 33 -4.01 -4.14 17.15
N SER A 34 -4.26 -4.16 15.83
CA SER A 34 -4.73 -5.35 15.13
C SER A 34 -3.63 -6.41 15.10
N SER A 35 -3.97 -7.69 15.21
CA SER A 35 -3.04 -8.79 14.95
C SER A 35 -3.00 -9.19 13.46
N ASP A 36 -3.74 -8.49 12.60
CA ASP A 36 -3.81 -8.76 11.17
C ASP A 36 -2.75 -7.95 10.40
N PRO A 37 -1.65 -8.57 9.95
CA PRO A 37 -0.58 -7.85 9.26
C PRO A 37 -1.03 -7.33 7.88
N VAL A 38 -1.99 -7.99 7.22
CA VAL A 38 -2.49 -7.50 5.92
C VAL A 38 -3.24 -6.19 6.13
N LEU A 39 -4.08 -6.12 7.15
CA LEU A 39 -4.82 -4.92 7.51
C LEU A 39 -3.90 -3.76 7.91
N GLN A 40 -2.86 -4.05 8.71
CA GLN A 40 -1.84 -3.07 9.10
C GLN A 40 -1.12 -2.49 7.87
N ASN A 41 -0.68 -3.35 6.95
CA ASN A 41 0.01 -2.91 5.73
C ASN A 41 -0.89 -2.05 4.82
N ILE A 42 -2.16 -2.44 4.67
CA ILE A 42 -3.13 -1.63 3.90
C ILE A 42 -3.32 -0.25 4.52
N ALA A 43 -3.37 -0.16 5.85
CA ALA A 43 -3.51 1.11 6.55
C ALA A 43 -2.28 2.02 6.38
N LEU A 44 -1.08 1.47 6.51
CA LEU A 44 0.17 2.21 6.27
C LEU A 44 0.22 2.75 4.83
N LEU A 45 -0.05 1.89 3.84
CA LEU A 45 -0.09 2.29 2.43
C LEU A 45 -1.18 3.33 2.15
N LEU A 46 -2.37 3.19 2.75
CA LEU A 46 -3.44 4.17 2.61
C LEU A 46 -2.99 5.53 3.11
N THR A 47 -2.35 5.60 4.27
CA THR A 47 -1.82 6.83 4.85
C THR A 47 -0.84 7.52 3.90
N GLU A 48 0.15 6.79 3.38
CA GLU A 48 1.14 7.35 2.47
C GLU A 48 0.49 7.83 1.17
N HIS A 49 -0.35 6.99 0.57
CA HIS A 49 -1.03 7.34 -0.68
C HIS A 49 -1.99 8.53 -0.52
N PHE A 50 -2.71 8.62 0.61
CA PHE A 50 -3.64 9.73 0.87
C PHE A 50 -2.88 11.06 0.98
N THR A 51 -1.74 11.07 1.65
CA THR A 51 -0.88 12.26 1.78
C THR A 51 -0.28 12.65 0.43
N ASP A 52 0.41 11.71 -0.22
CA ASP A 52 1.14 11.93 -1.46
C ASP A 52 0.24 12.36 -2.62
N ILE A 53 -0.87 11.66 -2.80
CA ILE A 53 -1.82 11.97 -3.87
C ILE A 53 -2.57 13.26 -3.55
N GLY A 54 -2.82 13.55 -2.27
CA GLY A 54 -3.37 14.82 -1.83
C GLY A 54 -2.49 16.02 -2.21
N ILE A 55 -1.17 15.87 -2.14
CA ILE A 55 -0.22 16.90 -2.61
C ILE A 55 -0.36 17.12 -4.12
N PHE A 56 -0.32 16.06 -4.92
CA PHE A 56 -0.49 16.18 -6.37
C PHE A 56 -1.83 16.79 -6.74
N ASN A 57 -2.89 16.41 -6.02
CA ASN A 57 -4.20 16.99 -6.23
C ASN A 57 -4.19 18.53 -6.06
N LYS A 58 -3.56 19.03 -4.99
CA LYS A 58 -3.42 20.47 -4.75
C LYS A 58 -2.61 21.16 -5.84
N ILE A 59 -1.48 20.58 -6.25
CA ILE A 59 -0.58 21.14 -7.28
C ILE A 59 -1.27 21.25 -8.64
N HIS A 60 -1.99 20.20 -9.04
CA HIS A 60 -2.58 20.11 -10.38
C HIS A 60 -4.03 20.62 -10.44
N ASN A 61 -4.67 20.86 -9.29
CA ASN A 61 -6.06 21.29 -9.16
C ASN A 61 -7.03 20.35 -9.91
N LYS A 62 -6.90 19.03 -9.70
CA LYS A 62 -7.72 17.98 -10.34
C LYS A 62 -8.30 16.97 -9.31
N PRO A 63 -9.13 17.42 -8.35
CA PRO A 63 -9.62 16.62 -7.23
C PRO A 63 -10.28 15.31 -7.64
N ASN A 64 -11.16 15.37 -8.65
CA ASN A 64 -11.93 14.21 -9.05
C ASN A 64 -11.06 13.09 -9.67
N HIS A 65 -9.96 13.44 -10.34
CA HIS A 65 -9.11 12.46 -11.01
C HIS A 65 -8.29 11.65 -9.99
N TYR A 66 -7.52 12.35 -9.16
CA TYR A 66 -6.66 11.75 -8.14
C TYR A 66 -7.47 11.00 -7.07
N CYS A 67 -8.56 11.61 -6.60
CA CYS A 67 -9.43 10.99 -5.61
C CYS A 67 -10.12 9.73 -6.17
N GLY A 68 -10.51 9.75 -7.45
CA GLY A 68 -11.10 8.59 -8.11
C GLY A 68 -10.15 7.39 -8.17
N LEU A 69 -8.87 7.63 -8.45
CA LEU A 69 -7.85 6.58 -8.51
C LEU A 69 -7.54 5.99 -7.12
N LEU A 70 -7.39 6.84 -6.10
CA LEU A 70 -7.17 6.38 -4.73
C LEU A 70 -8.36 5.55 -4.22
N ASN A 71 -9.59 6.00 -4.48
CA ASN A 71 -10.79 5.22 -4.15
C ASN A 71 -10.81 3.88 -4.89
N LYS A 72 -10.42 3.84 -6.17
CA LYS A 72 -10.35 2.59 -6.93
C LYS A 72 -9.37 1.62 -6.29
N TRP A 73 -8.16 2.06 -5.98
CA TRP A 73 -7.16 1.25 -5.29
C TRP A 73 -7.69 0.72 -3.95
N LEU A 74 -8.28 1.59 -3.13
CA LEU A 74 -8.76 1.18 -1.81
C LEU A 74 -9.93 0.19 -1.90
N ASN A 75 -10.83 0.37 -2.86
CA ASN A 75 -11.93 -0.57 -3.12
C ASN A 75 -11.43 -1.93 -3.63
N GLU A 76 -10.35 -1.96 -4.43
CA GLU A 76 -9.70 -3.22 -4.84
C GLU A 76 -9.13 -3.96 -3.62
N LYS A 77 -8.46 -3.23 -2.70
CA LYS A 77 -7.97 -3.83 -1.44
C LYS A 77 -9.12 -4.33 -0.56
N GLU A 78 -10.21 -3.57 -0.45
CA GLU A 78 -11.42 -3.99 0.28
C GLU A 78 -11.99 -5.29 -0.29
N LEU A 79 -12.15 -5.35 -1.61
CA LEU A 79 -12.68 -6.51 -2.31
C LEU A 79 -11.88 -7.77 -2.00
N LEU A 80 -10.55 -7.67 -2.05
CA LEU A 80 -9.65 -8.80 -1.77
C LEU A 80 -9.73 -9.22 -0.30
N TYR A 81 -9.57 -8.27 0.62
CA TYR A 81 -9.49 -8.55 2.05
C TYR A 81 -10.79 -9.11 2.62
N THR A 82 -11.94 -8.68 2.11
CA THR A 82 -13.27 -9.03 2.64
C THR A 82 -13.96 -10.16 1.87
N CYS A 83 -13.29 -10.81 0.92
CA CYS A 83 -13.91 -11.76 -0.01
C CYS A 83 -15.15 -11.15 -0.69
N ALA A 84 -14.98 -9.94 -1.25
CA ALA A 84 -16.04 -9.12 -1.82
C ALA A 84 -17.22 -8.90 -0.86
N GLY A 85 -16.91 -8.63 0.41
CA GLY A 85 -17.87 -8.41 1.50
C GLY A 85 -18.51 -9.68 2.07
N LYS A 86 -18.11 -10.88 1.65
CA LYS A 86 -18.67 -12.14 2.16
C LYS A 86 -18.00 -12.65 3.43
N CYS A 87 -16.81 -12.15 3.75
CA CYS A 87 -16.12 -12.46 5.00
C CYS A 87 -16.53 -11.44 6.08
N GLU A 88 -17.54 -11.74 6.89
CA GLU A 88 -18.11 -10.79 7.87
C GLU A 88 -17.07 -10.29 8.88
N LYS A 89 -16.25 -11.20 9.43
CA LYS A 89 -15.16 -10.83 10.35
C LYS A 89 -14.23 -9.78 9.73
N ASN A 90 -13.73 -10.02 8.53
CA ASN A 90 -12.82 -9.11 7.84
C ASN A 90 -13.55 -7.82 7.41
N LYS A 91 -14.83 -7.90 7.07
CA LYS A 91 -15.66 -6.74 6.77
C LYS A 91 -15.74 -5.79 7.97
N ASN A 92 -15.95 -6.33 9.17
CA ASN A 92 -15.99 -5.56 10.41
C ASN A 92 -14.62 -4.93 10.74
N LEU A 93 -13.54 -5.69 10.59
CA LEU A 93 -12.18 -5.15 10.74
C LEU A 93 -11.90 -4.00 9.76
N TRP A 94 -12.33 -4.16 8.51
CA TRP A 94 -12.19 -3.13 7.47
C TRP A 94 -12.95 -1.85 7.83
N ASP A 95 -14.23 -1.97 8.18
CA ASP A 95 -15.07 -0.81 8.49
C ASP A 95 -14.57 -0.07 9.74
N ASN A 96 -14.09 -0.79 10.75
CA ASN A 96 -13.56 -0.19 11.96
C ASN A 96 -12.20 0.51 11.74
N HIS A 97 -11.28 -0.16 11.06
CA HIS A 97 -9.90 0.34 10.95
C HIS A 97 -9.67 1.16 9.69
N ILE A 98 -10.03 0.66 8.51
CA ILE A 98 -9.66 1.31 7.24
C ILE A 98 -10.60 2.46 6.90
N GLU A 99 -11.91 2.27 7.03
CA GLU A 99 -12.87 3.38 6.83
C GLU A 99 -12.75 4.41 7.96
N GLY A 100 -12.50 3.95 9.19
CA GLY A 100 -12.13 4.82 10.32
C GLY A 100 -10.90 5.68 10.01
N LEU A 101 -9.83 5.06 9.50
CA LEU A 101 -8.60 5.75 9.14
C LEU A 101 -8.83 6.80 8.04
N TRP A 102 -9.57 6.45 6.97
CA TRP A 102 -9.91 7.41 5.92
C TRP A 102 -10.59 8.66 6.49
N ASN A 103 -11.55 8.47 7.40
CA ASN A 103 -12.27 9.57 8.03
C ASN A 103 -11.34 10.41 8.90
N SER A 104 -10.45 9.79 9.66
CA SER A 104 -9.45 10.49 10.48
C SER A 104 -8.51 11.32 9.61
N LEU A 105 -7.92 10.73 8.56
CA LEU A 105 -7.05 11.42 7.59
C LEU A 105 -7.77 12.61 6.94
N SER A 106 -9.03 12.44 6.55
CA SER A 106 -9.83 13.51 5.95
C SER A 106 -10.10 14.69 6.90
N ASN A 107 -10.03 14.44 8.21
CA ASN A 107 -10.25 15.43 9.26
C ASN A 107 -8.97 16.04 9.83
N VAL A 108 -7.79 15.58 9.41
CA VAL A 108 -6.51 16.21 9.79
C VAL A 108 -6.52 17.67 9.34
N GLU A 109 -6.23 18.57 10.28
CA GLU A 109 -6.02 19.99 9.99
C GLU A 109 -4.63 20.17 9.40
N VAL A 110 -4.57 20.86 8.27
CA VAL A 110 -3.34 21.25 7.60
C VAL A 110 -3.29 22.76 7.48
N ASP A 111 -2.11 23.31 7.69
CA ASP A 111 -1.86 24.73 7.50
C ASP A 111 -1.81 25.04 6.00
N ILE A 112 -2.63 25.99 5.57
CA ILE A 112 -2.62 26.55 4.23
C ILE A 112 -2.01 27.94 4.33
N VAL A 113 -0.87 28.12 3.68
CA VAL A 113 -0.21 29.42 3.54
C VAL A 113 -0.91 30.17 2.41
N GLY A 114 -1.50 31.31 2.73
CA GLY A 114 -2.08 32.24 1.78
C GLY A 114 -1.00 32.98 0.97
N ASP A 115 -1.40 34.04 0.24
CA ASP A 115 -0.49 34.80 -0.63
C ASP A 115 0.66 35.50 0.12
N THR A 116 0.58 35.58 1.45
CA THR A 116 1.66 36.05 2.31
C THR A 116 1.92 35.04 3.43
N GLU A 117 3.19 34.91 3.81
CA GLU A 117 3.70 33.97 4.84
C GLU A 117 3.05 34.15 6.23
N LYS A 118 2.34 35.26 6.44
CA LYS A 118 1.63 35.59 7.69
C LYS A 118 0.15 35.17 7.68
N ASP A 119 -0.41 34.76 6.54
CA ASP A 119 -1.79 34.31 6.41
C ASP A 119 -1.84 32.78 6.43
N VAL A 120 -1.66 32.19 7.62
CA VAL A 120 -1.79 30.75 7.81
C VAL A 120 -3.21 30.43 8.27
N ARG A 121 -3.95 29.69 7.45
CA ARG A 121 -5.29 29.18 7.79
C ARG A 121 -5.25 27.69 7.99
N LYS A 122 -5.89 27.21 9.06
CA LYS A 122 -6.10 25.78 9.27
C LYS A 122 -7.30 25.32 8.48
N GLU A 123 -7.09 24.38 7.57
CA GLU A 123 -8.16 23.73 6.85
C GLU A 123 -8.06 22.22 6.99
N LYS A 124 -9.21 21.54 7.00
CA LYS A 124 -9.23 20.08 6.95
C LYS A 124 -8.68 19.63 5.60
N GLN A 125 -7.92 18.54 5.61
CA GLN A 125 -7.33 18.03 4.38
C GLN A 125 -8.39 17.71 3.33
N ASN A 126 -9.52 17.09 3.74
CA ASN A 126 -10.80 16.75 3.07
C ASN A 126 -10.90 16.71 1.52
N TRP A 127 -9.77 16.56 0.83
CA TRP A 127 -9.59 16.74 -0.60
C TRP A 127 -10.17 15.58 -1.41
N CYS A 128 -10.42 14.45 -0.75
CA CYS A 128 -10.98 13.26 -1.36
C CYS A 128 -12.17 12.73 -0.57
N LYS A 129 -13.34 12.72 -1.23
CA LYS A 129 -14.54 12.06 -0.71
C LYS A 129 -14.42 10.54 -0.90
N ARG A 130 -14.59 9.77 0.17
CA ARG A 130 -14.68 8.30 0.11
C ARG A 130 -15.87 7.88 -0.76
N SER A 131 -15.64 6.98 -1.70
CA SER A 131 -16.66 6.37 -2.55
C SER A 131 -16.44 4.85 -2.63
N ARG A 132 -17.31 4.11 -1.94
CA ARG A 132 -17.29 2.65 -1.90
C ARG A 132 -17.95 2.06 -3.12
N LEU A 133 -17.32 1.05 -3.72
CA LEU A 133 -17.92 0.32 -4.84
C LEU A 133 -18.93 -0.69 -4.31
N SER A 134 -20.14 -0.66 -4.87
CA SER A 134 -21.08 -1.76 -4.73
C SER A 134 -20.59 -2.92 -5.60
N VAL A 135 -20.22 -4.03 -4.98
CA VAL A 135 -19.82 -5.24 -5.70
C VAL A 135 -21.01 -5.75 -6.50
N ARG A 136 -20.91 -5.73 -7.83
CA ARG A 136 -21.86 -6.37 -8.72
C ARG A 136 -21.36 -7.77 -9.03
N GLY A 137 -22.04 -8.79 -8.51
CA GLY A 137 -21.70 -10.19 -8.74
C GLY A 137 -21.75 -11.05 -7.47
N SER A 138 -21.55 -12.35 -7.66
CA SER A 138 -21.48 -13.33 -6.57
C SER A 138 -20.05 -13.79 -6.35
N PHE A 139 -19.57 -13.76 -5.11
CA PHE A 139 -18.33 -14.42 -4.73
C PHE A 139 -18.56 -15.93 -4.58
N PRO A 140 -17.65 -16.81 -5.07
CA PRO A 140 -17.82 -18.26 -4.94
C PRO A 140 -17.86 -18.69 -3.46
N GLN A 141 -19.01 -19.16 -2.98
CA GLN A 141 -19.20 -19.51 -1.56
C GLN A 141 -18.17 -20.53 -1.05
N LYS A 142 -17.82 -21.51 -1.90
CA LYS A 142 -16.83 -22.56 -1.59
C LYS A 142 -15.40 -22.04 -1.37
N TRP A 143 -15.10 -20.80 -1.75
CA TRP A 143 -13.77 -20.20 -1.62
C TRP A 143 -13.66 -19.25 -0.42
N ILE A 144 -14.76 -19.04 0.31
CA ILE A 144 -14.74 -18.24 1.52
C ILE A 144 -13.98 -19.05 2.58
N PRO A 145 -12.87 -18.53 3.13
CA PRO A 145 -12.12 -19.23 4.18
C PRO A 145 -13.00 -19.53 5.39
N LYS A 146 -12.82 -20.69 6.03
CA LYS A 146 -13.55 -21.04 7.26
C LYS A 146 -13.31 -20.03 8.39
N SER A 147 -12.13 -19.39 8.41
CA SER A 147 -11.75 -18.33 9.33
C SER A 147 -12.61 -17.06 9.23
N CYS A 148 -13.39 -16.92 8.16
CA CYS A 148 -14.38 -15.84 8.01
C CYS A 148 -15.64 -16.05 8.84
N SER A 149 -15.87 -17.26 9.35
CA SER A 149 -16.98 -17.59 10.24
C SER A 149 -16.55 -17.37 11.70
N ASN A 150 -17.40 -16.72 12.50
CA ASN A 150 -17.09 -16.34 13.89
C ASN A 150 -16.95 -17.50 14.90
N SER A 151 -16.77 -18.75 14.48
CA SER A 151 -16.49 -19.86 15.40
C SER A 151 -14.98 -19.90 15.72
N ILE A 152 -14.60 -19.17 16.76
CA ILE A 152 -13.24 -19.04 17.29
C ILE A 152 -12.67 -20.39 17.83
N SER A 153 -13.42 -21.49 17.85
CA SER A 153 -12.99 -22.74 18.49
C SER A 153 -12.05 -23.63 17.68
N ASP A 154 -11.99 -23.51 16.34
CA ASP A 154 -11.46 -24.63 15.53
C ASP A 154 -10.14 -24.34 14.81
N ILE A 155 -9.53 -23.16 14.99
CA ILE A 155 -8.41 -22.75 14.11
C ILE A 155 -7.02 -23.00 14.72
N CYS A 156 -6.93 -23.37 16.01
CA CYS A 156 -5.62 -23.65 16.65
C CYS A 156 -5.39 -25.10 17.10
N SER A 157 -6.27 -26.06 16.77
CA SER A 157 -6.19 -27.42 17.34
C SER A 157 -5.75 -28.55 16.40
N GLU A 158 -5.31 -28.28 15.17
CA GLU A 158 -4.79 -29.34 14.29
C GLU A 158 -3.52 -28.94 13.55
N ILE A 159 -2.44 -28.72 14.29
CA ILE A 159 -1.10 -29.07 13.79
C ILE A 159 -0.37 -29.81 14.90
N SER A 160 -0.77 -31.07 15.13
CA SER A 160 0.16 -32.06 15.64
C SER A 160 1.20 -32.28 14.54
N PRO A 161 2.52 -32.18 14.81
CA PRO A 161 3.50 -32.49 13.78
C PRO A 161 3.36 -33.95 13.36
N PRO A 162 3.26 -34.27 12.05
CA PRO A 162 3.35 -35.64 11.60
C PRO A 162 4.77 -36.14 11.89
N ASN A 163 4.87 -37.28 12.59
CA ASN A 163 6.12 -38.01 12.79
C ASN A 163 6.80 -38.22 11.44
N ALA A 164 8.00 -37.68 11.29
CA ALA A 164 8.80 -37.81 10.09
C ALA A 164 9.59 -39.13 10.12
N ASP A 165 8.98 -40.19 9.58
CA ASP A 165 9.72 -41.34 9.05
C ASP A 165 9.60 -41.31 7.52
N VAL A 166 10.58 -40.72 6.84
CA VAL A 166 10.70 -40.78 5.37
C VAL A 166 12.03 -41.45 5.02
N PRO A 167 12.02 -42.61 4.34
CA PRO A 167 13.22 -43.20 3.76
C PRO A 167 13.70 -42.35 2.58
N SER A 168 14.96 -41.93 2.65
CA SER A 168 15.67 -41.21 1.61
C SER A 168 15.87 -42.09 0.36
N SER A 169 15.16 -41.77 -0.71
CA SER A 169 15.49 -42.23 -2.06
C SER A 169 15.99 -41.04 -2.88
N ILE A 170 17.30 -40.81 -2.81
CA ILE A 170 17.98 -39.77 -3.58
C ILE A 170 18.14 -40.29 -5.00
N SER A 171 17.41 -39.70 -5.94
CA SER A 171 17.65 -39.91 -7.37
C SER A 171 18.91 -39.14 -7.77
N ILE A 172 19.96 -39.87 -8.14
CA ILE A 172 21.23 -39.30 -8.61
C ILE A 172 21.01 -38.79 -10.04
N ILE A 173 20.69 -37.50 -10.18
CA ILE A 173 20.81 -36.81 -11.47
C ILE A 173 22.32 -36.60 -11.73
N PRO A 174 22.86 -36.97 -12.90
CA PRO A 174 24.27 -36.79 -13.19
C PRO A 174 24.64 -35.31 -13.07
N LEU A 175 25.63 -35.04 -12.22
CA LEU A 175 26.11 -33.71 -11.83
C LEU A 175 26.40 -32.77 -13.03
N SER A 176 26.66 -33.32 -14.22
CA SER A 176 26.96 -32.54 -15.43
C SER A 176 25.78 -31.72 -15.96
N LEU A 177 24.52 -32.14 -15.77
CA LEU A 177 23.35 -31.41 -16.27
C LEU A 177 22.89 -30.30 -15.31
N GLY A 178 23.12 -30.48 -14.01
CA GLY A 178 22.75 -29.51 -12.97
C GLY A 178 23.56 -28.22 -13.05
N TYR A 179 24.88 -28.31 -13.30
CA TYR A 179 25.73 -27.12 -13.42
C TYR A 179 25.42 -26.28 -14.66
N ALA A 180 25.00 -26.91 -15.77
CA ALA A 180 24.59 -26.18 -16.97
C ALA A 180 23.32 -25.33 -16.73
N LEU A 181 22.33 -25.88 -16.03
CA LEU A 181 21.10 -25.17 -15.69
C LEU A 181 21.36 -24.04 -14.68
N LEU A 182 22.19 -24.28 -13.66
CA LEU A 182 22.60 -23.23 -12.71
C LEU A 182 23.37 -22.09 -13.41
N GLY A 183 24.24 -22.42 -14.36
CA GLY A 183 24.96 -21.43 -15.16
C GLY A 183 24.01 -20.54 -15.98
N ILE A 184 23.02 -21.14 -16.66
CA ILE A 184 22.02 -20.39 -17.43
C ILE A 184 21.17 -19.49 -16.53
N ILE A 185 20.77 -19.98 -15.35
CA ILE A 185 19.99 -19.20 -14.38
C ILE A 185 20.80 -18.00 -13.87
N LEU A 186 22.07 -18.20 -13.50
CA LEU A 186 22.93 -17.13 -13.02
C LEU A 186 23.22 -16.08 -14.09
N ILE A 187 23.44 -16.51 -15.34
CA ILE A 187 23.59 -15.59 -16.49
C ILE A 187 22.30 -14.81 -16.74
N SER A 188 21.14 -15.47 -16.65
CA SER A 188 19.84 -14.81 -16.82
C SER A 188 19.60 -13.75 -15.74
N ILE A 189 19.94 -14.05 -14.48
CA ILE A 189 19.85 -13.10 -13.36
C ILE A 189 20.83 -11.93 -13.56
N PHE A 190 22.07 -12.22 -14.00
CA PHE A 190 23.09 -11.20 -14.24
C PHE A 190 22.71 -10.26 -15.39
N LEU A 191 22.20 -10.80 -16.50
CA LEU A 191 21.71 -10.00 -17.62
C LEU A 191 20.47 -9.19 -17.23
N TYR A 192 19.53 -9.78 -16.48
CA TYR A 192 18.35 -9.06 -16.00
C TYR A 192 18.72 -7.91 -15.05
N LYS A 193 19.72 -8.11 -14.17
CA LYS A 193 20.20 -7.08 -13.25
C LYS A 193 20.85 -5.93 -14.03
N ASN A 194 21.80 -6.21 -14.90
CA ASN A 194 22.53 -5.15 -15.63
C ASN A 194 21.67 -4.39 -16.64
N VAL A 195 20.64 -5.01 -17.23
CA VAL A 195 19.72 -4.34 -18.16
C VAL A 195 18.80 -3.37 -17.42
N ASN A 196 18.36 -3.70 -16.21
CA ASN A 196 17.44 -2.86 -15.46
C ASN A 196 18.15 -1.84 -14.55
N GLU A 197 19.39 -2.08 -14.14
CA GLU A 197 20.13 -1.19 -13.21
C GLU A 197 20.27 0.24 -13.78
N GLY A 198 20.46 0.40 -15.10
CA GLY A 198 20.56 1.72 -15.73
C GLY A 198 19.25 2.54 -15.78
N ASP A 199 18.10 1.87 -15.93
CA ASP A 199 16.78 2.53 -15.94
C ASP A 199 16.26 2.75 -14.51
N THR A 200 16.57 1.84 -13.60
CA THR A 200 16.16 1.93 -12.18
C THR A 200 16.94 3.02 -11.46
N GLU A 201 18.25 3.14 -11.72
CA GLU A 201 19.12 4.17 -11.10
C GLU A 201 18.77 5.59 -11.58
N GLN A 202 18.37 5.78 -12.85
CA GLN A 202 17.93 7.08 -13.35
C GLN A 202 16.56 7.49 -12.77
N LEU A 203 15.67 6.51 -12.62
CA LEU A 203 14.35 6.72 -12.07
C LEU A 203 14.40 7.00 -10.55
N GLU A 204 15.18 6.22 -9.81
CA GLU A 204 15.46 6.46 -8.37
C GLU A 204 16.12 7.82 -8.17
N ASN A 205 17.15 8.17 -8.95
CA ASN A 205 17.78 9.49 -8.83
C ASN A 205 16.82 10.64 -9.17
N TYR A 206 15.93 10.48 -10.15
CA TYR A 206 14.91 11.49 -10.46
C TYR A 206 13.91 11.67 -9.30
N TYR A 207 13.49 10.57 -8.68
CA TYR A 207 12.53 10.59 -7.58
C TYR A 207 13.13 11.05 -6.26
N ASP A 208 14.34 10.60 -5.90
CA ASP A 208 15.05 11.05 -4.71
C ASP A 208 15.37 12.54 -4.81
N ASN A 209 15.76 13.04 -5.98
CA ASN A 209 16.06 14.46 -6.16
C ASN A 209 14.79 15.34 -6.11
N MET A 210 13.66 14.83 -6.63
CA MET A 210 12.35 15.47 -6.44
C MET A 210 11.91 15.46 -4.97
N ASN A 211 12.07 14.34 -4.26
CA ASN A 211 11.68 14.20 -2.87
C ASN A 211 12.56 15.07 -1.95
N ILE A 212 13.87 15.12 -2.21
CA ILE A 212 14.82 16.00 -1.52
C ILE A 212 14.49 17.48 -1.79
N GLN A 213 14.19 17.88 -3.04
CA GLN A 213 13.73 19.24 -3.33
C GLN A 213 12.42 19.57 -2.58
N PHE A 214 11.50 18.61 -2.47
CA PHE A 214 10.22 18.79 -1.81
C PHE A 214 10.36 18.88 -0.29
N GLN A 215 11.16 18.00 0.32
CA GLN A 215 11.51 18.02 1.74
C GLN A 215 12.31 19.28 2.09
N ASN A 216 13.21 19.74 1.22
CA ASN A 216 13.90 21.01 1.42
C ASN A 216 12.96 22.21 1.33
N ARG A 217 11.94 22.16 0.46
CA ARG A 217 10.87 23.18 0.45
C ARG A 217 10.03 23.15 1.72
N LEU A 218 9.65 21.97 2.21
CA LEU A 218 8.91 21.83 3.47
C LEU A 218 9.79 22.27 4.66
N ASN A 219 11.04 21.85 4.74
CA ASN A 219 11.96 22.25 5.80
C ASN A 219 12.29 23.74 5.76
N SER A 220 12.36 24.37 4.58
CA SER A 220 12.49 25.84 4.48
C SER A 220 11.28 26.59 5.03
N VAL A 221 10.10 25.95 5.03
CA VAL A 221 8.85 26.47 5.63
C VAL A 221 8.82 26.26 7.15
N PHE A 222 9.53 25.26 7.69
CA PHE A 222 9.52 24.94 9.13
C PHE A 222 10.71 25.49 9.93
N TYR A 223 11.86 25.76 9.30
CA TYR A 223 13.09 26.17 10.00
C TYR A 223 13.47 27.66 9.90
N GLN A 224 12.71 28.48 9.18
CA GLN A 224 12.93 29.94 9.15
C GLN A 224 12.16 30.70 10.25
N SER A 225 11.50 30.00 11.18
CA SER A 225 10.75 30.59 12.30
C SER A 225 11.41 30.36 13.68
N MET A 226 12.75 30.35 13.74
CA MET A 226 13.52 30.49 14.99
C MET A 226 14.39 31.75 14.96
#